data_AF-A0A1B6FD92-F1
#
_entry.id   AF-A0A1B6FD92-F1
#
_cell.length_a   1.000
_cell.length_b   1.000
_cell.length_c   1.000
_cell.angle_alpha   90.00
_cell.angle_beta   90.00
_cell.angle_gamma   90.00
#
_symmetry.space_group_name_H-M   'P 1'
#
loop_
_entity.id
_entity.type
_entity.pdbx_description
1 polymer ?
#
loop_
_entity_poly.entity_id
_entity_poly.type
_entity_poly.pdbx_seq_one_letter_code
_entity_poly.pdbx_strand_id
1 'polypeptide(L)'
;LITDQLANNPLRKHLQNILGMVIRGVQKSLCVIDGEVREDDEALDKTDSSKCSKADKKAQESKIYQVNLYIPNELGDIDETVSSVLGEMKCTGVLASRVFVHPKATVAEASKAVKEDIIRSFAARLEMHWDSLVEEEIGSPEETMVVHEPPRRVLIPLPYSKVALSDYLFPGEGPSEALVSILDLIGVKVSESAVYKDFEGQPDQSDLYNLT
;
A
#
# COMPACT_ATOMS: atom_id res chain seq x y z
N LEU A 1 32.50 -2.33 24.40
CA LEU A 1 32.52 -1.06 23.66
C LEU A 1 31.82 -1.37 22.34
N ILE A 2 30.50 -1.58 22.29
CA ILE A 2 29.44 -0.56 22.27
C ILE A 2 29.99 0.80 21.83
N THR A 3 30.04 1.03 20.51
CA THR A 3 30.01 2.35 19.84
C THR A 3 30.13 2.15 18.32
N ASP A 4 29.13 1.49 17.71
CA ASP A 4 28.78 1.67 16.28
C ASP A 4 27.31 1.32 15.98
N GLN A 5 26.52 0.99 17.01
CA GLN A 5 25.07 1.18 16.92
C GLN A 5 24.80 2.68 16.85
N LEU A 6 24.13 3.12 15.77
CA LEU A 6 23.78 4.51 15.41
C LEU A 6 24.79 5.28 14.55
N ALA A 7 25.44 4.61 13.59
CA ALA A 7 25.55 5.27 12.28
C ALA A 7 24.12 5.44 11.76
N ASN A 8 23.59 6.67 11.82
CA ASN A 8 22.33 7.04 11.19
C ASN A 8 22.35 6.55 9.74
N ASN A 9 21.67 5.43 9.45
CA ASN A 9 21.64 4.86 8.11
C ASN A 9 21.02 5.92 7.17
N PRO A 10 21.80 6.50 6.24
CA PRO A 10 21.30 7.56 5.37
C PRO A 10 20.13 7.05 4.54
N LEU A 11 20.13 5.79 4.10
CA LEU A 11 19.02 5.19 3.37
C LEU A 11 17.74 5.14 4.22
N ARG A 12 17.82 4.65 5.47
CA ARG A 12 16.66 4.62 6.38
C ARG A 12 16.07 6.03 6.56
N LYS A 13 16.92 7.04 6.73
CA LYS A 13 16.48 8.44 6.85
C LYS A 13 15.81 8.94 5.56
N HIS A 14 16.34 8.61 4.39
CA HIS A 14 15.72 8.97 3.11
C HIS A 14 14.38 8.27 2.89
N LEU A 15 14.28 6.97 3.18
CA LEU A 15 13.02 6.23 3.12
C LEU A 15 11.98 6.78 4.11
N GLN A 16 12.40 7.18 5.32
CA GLN A 16 11.53 7.86 6.28
C GLN A 16 11.05 9.22 5.77
N ASN A 17 11.91 9.98 5.09
CA ASN A 17 11.51 11.25 4.47
C ASN A 17 10.49 11.03 3.34
N ILE A 18 10.72 10.04 2.47
CA ILE A 18 9.78 9.63 1.40
C ILE A 18 8.45 9.20 2.01
N LEU A 19 8.48 8.36 3.04
CA LEU A 19 7.28 7.96 3.79
C LEU A 19 6.53 9.18 4.33
N GLY A 20 7.24 10.13 4.93
CA GLY A 20 6.66 11.38 5.41
C GLY A 20 6.00 12.21 4.31
N MET A 21 6.60 12.29 3.12
CA MET A 21 6.03 12.97 1.96
C MET A 21 4.74 12.28 1.49
N VAL A 22 4.78 10.95 1.33
CA VAL A 22 3.62 10.17 0.90
C VAL A 22 2.48 10.26 1.92
N ILE A 23 2.77 10.15 3.23
CA ILE A 23 1.78 10.31 4.30
C ILE A 23 1.07 11.66 4.18
N ARG A 24 1.83 12.76 4.04
CA ARG A 24 1.24 14.10 3.90
C ARG A 24 0.37 14.20 2.64
N GLY A 25 0.84 13.67 1.51
CA GLY A 25 0.09 13.66 0.25
C GLY A 25 -1.22 12.88 0.37
N VAL A 26 -1.18 11.66 0.90
CA VAL A 26 -2.36 10.80 1.10
C VAL A 26 -3.34 11.44 2.09
N GLN A 27 -2.86 12.03 3.18
CA GLN A 27 -3.72 12.72 4.15
C GLN A 27 -4.48 13.88 3.50
N LYS A 28 -3.78 14.73 2.74
CA LYS A 28 -4.35 15.88 2.00
C LYS A 28 -5.16 15.48 0.75
N SER A 29 -5.13 14.22 0.34
CA SER A 29 -5.79 13.78 -0.90
C SER A 29 -7.31 13.97 -0.87
N LEU A 30 -7.87 14.30 -2.04
CA LEU A 30 -9.29 14.27 -2.33
C LEU A 30 -9.72 12.83 -2.60
N CYS A 31 -10.67 12.33 -1.82
CA CYS A 31 -11.25 11.00 -2.01
C CYS A 31 -12.45 11.08 -2.95
N VAL A 32 -12.45 10.27 -4.00
CA VAL A 32 -13.52 10.18 -4.99
C VAL A 32 -14.03 8.75 -5.01
N ILE A 33 -15.32 8.55 -4.77
CA ILE A 33 -15.97 7.23 -4.68
C ILE A 33 -16.93 7.09 -5.86
N ASP A 34 -16.74 6.06 -6.67
CA ASP A 34 -17.47 5.80 -7.92
C ASP A 34 -17.49 6.99 -8.89
N GLY A 35 -16.41 7.78 -8.88
CA GLY A 35 -16.25 8.97 -9.73
C GLY A 35 -16.87 10.24 -9.15
N GLU A 36 -17.49 10.19 -7.97
CA GLU A 36 -18.14 11.33 -7.32
C GLU A 36 -17.42 11.76 -6.03
N VAL A 37 -17.38 13.07 -5.79
CA VAL A 37 -17.02 13.63 -4.48
C VAL A 37 -18.29 13.63 -3.64
N ARG A 38 -18.24 12.95 -2.50
CA ARG A 38 -19.38 12.75 -1.60
C ARG A 38 -19.09 13.41 -0.25
N GLU A 39 -20.14 13.78 0.47
CA GLU A 39 -20.02 14.43 1.78
C GLU A 39 -19.61 13.43 2.86
N ASP A 40 -18.77 13.86 3.79
CA ASP A 40 -18.16 12.99 4.81
C ASP A 40 -19.19 12.24 5.66
N ASP A 41 -20.28 12.92 6.08
CA ASP A 41 -21.34 12.36 6.92
C ASP A 41 -22.34 11.49 6.14
N GLU A 42 -22.24 11.44 4.81
CA GLU A 42 -23.12 10.65 3.97
C GLU A 42 -22.91 9.15 4.23
N ALA A 43 -23.99 8.39 4.34
CA ALA A 43 -23.90 6.92 4.38
C ALA A 43 -23.28 6.41 3.06
N LEU A 44 -22.23 5.58 3.16
CA LEU A 44 -21.57 5.01 1.99
C LEU A 44 -22.56 4.23 1.13
N ASP A 45 -23.39 3.41 1.78
CA ASP A 45 -24.51 2.71 1.15
C ASP A 45 -25.85 3.33 1.60
N LYS A 46 -26.59 3.88 0.64
CA LYS A 46 -27.97 4.34 0.84
C LYS A 46 -28.93 3.16 0.75
N THR A 47 -28.73 2.13 1.56
CA THR A 47 -29.75 1.08 1.68
C THR A 47 -30.90 1.63 2.51
N ASP A 48 -31.95 2.10 1.82
CA ASP A 48 -33.21 2.44 2.46
C ASP A 48 -33.68 1.25 3.31
N SER A 49 -33.91 1.51 4.60
CA SER A 49 -34.51 0.55 5.53
C SER A 49 -35.98 0.22 5.19
N SER A 50 -36.45 0.53 3.97
CA SER A 50 -37.79 0.22 3.51
C SER A 50 -37.89 -1.23 3.03
N LYS A 51 -38.43 -2.08 3.92
CA LYS A 51 -39.09 -3.37 3.64
C LYS A 51 -38.31 -4.37 2.79
N CYS A 52 -37.42 -5.14 3.43
CA CYS A 52 -37.13 -6.50 2.96
C CYS A 52 -37.90 -7.52 3.81
N SER A 53 -38.84 -8.21 3.17
CA SER A 53 -39.54 -9.39 3.69
C SER A 53 -38.55 -10.48 4.11
N LYS A 54 -38.91 -11.28 5.13
CA LYS A 54 -38.09 -12.34 5.74
C LYS A 54 -37.59 -13.45 4.79
N ALA A 55 -37.84 -13.38 3.49
CA ALA A 55 -37.46 -14.36 2.47
C ALA A 55 -36.13 -14.06 1.74
N ASP A 56 -35.63 -12.82 1.77
CA ASP A 56 -34.44 -12.41 0.99
C ASP A 56 -33.10 -12.48 1.77
N LYS A 57 -33.03 -13.30 2.82
CA LYS A 57 -31.78 -13.55 3.57
C LYS A 57 -30.82 -14.50 2.84
N LYS A 58 -30.84 -14.55 1.51
CA LYS A 58 -29.83 -15.24 0.71
C LYS A 58 -28.73 -14.24 0.40
N ALA A 59 -27.54 -14.50 0.97
CA ALA A 59 -26.25 -13.88 0.67
C ALA A 59 -26.33 -12.49 0.03
N GLN A 60 -26.58 -11.46 0.84
CA GLN A 60 -26.47 -10.08 0.37
C GLN A 60 -25.04 -9.89 -0.15
N GLU A 61 -24.92 -9.75 -1.47
CA GLU A 61 -23.65 -9.63 -2.17
C GLU A 61 -22.91 -8.38 -1.65
N SER A 62 -21.59 -8.49 -1.49
CA SER A 62 -20.81 -7.35 -1.00
C SER A 62 -20.78 -6.28 -2.07
N LYS A 63 -21.29 -5.07 -1.77
CA LYS A 63 -21.20 -3.94 -2.70
C LYS A 63 -19.76 -3.47 -2.79
N ILE A 64 -19.26 -3.35 -4.01
CA ILE A 64 -17.90 -2.91 -4.33
C ILE A 64 -17.99 -1.46 -4.78
N TYR A 65 -17.14 -0.62 -4.21
CA TYR A 65 -16.99 0.79 -4.57
C TYR A 65 -15.59 1.00 -5.13
N GLN A 66 -15.47 1.76 -6.22
CA GLN A 66 -14.19 2.18 -6.75
C GLN A 66 -13.77 3.48 -6.07
N VAL A 67 -12.60 3.50 -5.45
CA VAL A 67 -12.07 4.68 -4.76
C VAL A 67 -10.81 5.15 -5.46
N ASN A 68 -10.77 6.45 -5.79
CA ASN A 68 -9.58 7.12 -6.31
C ASN A 68 -9.15 8.21 -5.34
N LEU A 69 -7.86 8.27 -5.03
CA LEU A 69 -7.27 9.35 -4.23
C LEU A 69 -6.49 10.28 -5.14
N TYR A 70 -6.87 11.56 -5.16
CA TYR A 70 -6.17 12.59 -5.91
C TYR A 70 -5.33 13.42 -4.94
N ILE A 71 -4.01 13.32 -5.07
CA ILE A 71 -3.08 14.10 -4.25
C ILE A 71 -2.98 15.49 -4.89
N PRO A 72 -3.25 16.58 -4.14
CA PRO A 72 -3.06 17.93 -4.64
C PRO A 72 -1.62 18.12 -5.09
N ASN A 73 -1.45 18.50 -6.36
CA ASN A 73 -0.16 18.98 -6.84
C ASN A 73 -0.01 20.43 -6.36
N GLU A 74 0.36 20.59 -5.09
CA GLU A 74 0.83 21.87 -4.59
C GLU A 74 2.16 22.12 -5.31
N LEU A 75 2.15 23.01 -6.33
CA LEU A 75 3.39 23.69 -6.73
C LEU A 75 3.85 24.43 -5.48
N GLY A 76 4.66 23.77 -4.66
CA GLY A 76 5.32 24.40 -3.55
C GLY A 76 6.15 25.57 -4.06
N ASP A 77 6.54 26.47 -3.16
CA ASP A 77 7.59 27.42 -3.48
C ASP A 77 8.78 26.64 -4.05
N ILE A 78 9.25 27.05 -5.23
CA ILE A 78 10.41 26.44 -5.86
C ILE A 78 11.57 26.65 -4.88
N ASP A 79 12.06 25.55 -4.31
CA ASP A 79 13.22 25.60 -3.45
C ASP A 79 14.44 25.91 -4.33
N GLU A 80 14.83 27.19 -4.39
CA GLU A 80 15.99 27.66 -5.14
C GLU A 80 17.32 27.27 -4.48
N THR A 81 17.30 26.49 -3.39
CA THR A 81 18.54 26.08 -2.72
C THR A 81 19.31 25.06 -3.55
N VAL A 82 20.47 25.49 -4.05
CA VAL A 82 21.43 24.59 -4.69
C VAL A 82 22.18 23.81 -3.61
N SER A 83 21.87 22.52 -3.52
CA SER A 83 22.54 21.59 -2.62
C SER A 83 23.47 20.66 -3.39
N SER A 84 24.72 20.53 -2.95
CA SER A 84 25.63 19.50 -3.45
C SER A 84 25.21 18.15 -2.89
N VAL A 85 24.63 17.28 -3.72
CA VAL A 85 24.23 15.92 -3.35
C VAL A 85 25.21 14.89 -3.91
N LEU A 86 25.37 13.77 -3.19
CA LEU A 86 26.22 12.65 -3.61
C LEU A 86 25.46 11.61 -4.43
N GLY A 87 24.13 11.71 -4.48
CA GLY A 87 23.24 10.80 -5.18
C GLY A 87 21.78 11.22 -5.05
N GLU A 88 20.91 10.57 -5.82
CA GLU A 88 19.46 10.79 -5.83
C GLU A 88 18.75 9.45 -5.58
N MET A 89 17.60 9.51 -4.90
CA MET A 89 16.71 8.37 -4.73
C MET A 89 15.35 8.70 -5.30
N LYS A 90 14.89 7.88 -6.25
CA LYS A 90 13.54 7.96 -6.81
C LYS A 90 12.74 6.75 -6.39
N CYS A 91 11.48 6.96 -6.02
CA CYS A 91 10.53 5.91 -5.72
C CYS A 91 9.33 6.07 -6.64
N THR A 92 9.08 5.05 -7.46
CA THR A 92 7.97 5.04 -8.42
C THR A 92 7.22 3.72 -8.34
N GLY A 93 5.96 3.74 -8.75
CA GLY A 93 5.09 2.58 -8.74
C GLY A 93 3.65 2.92 -8.40
N VAL A 94 2.82 1.88 -8.35
CA VAL A 94 1.41 1.98 -8.01
C VAL A 94 1.19 1.31 -6.66
N LEU A 95 0.51 2.02 -5.76
CA LEU A 95 0.00 1.47 -4.52
C LEU A 95 -1.50 1.21 -4.68
N ALA A 96 -1.93 -0.01 -4.40
CA ALA A 96 -3.35 -0.35 -4.42
C ALA A 96 -3.85 -0.76 -3.03
N SER A 97 -5.12 -0.41 -2.78
CA SER A 97 -5.79 -0.64 -1.51
C SER A 97 -7.11 -1.35 -1.75
N ARG A 98 -7.44 -2.29 -0.86
CA ARG A 98 -8.75 -2.92 -0.78
C ARG A 98 -9.12 -3.00 0.69
N VAL A 99 -10.11 -2.20 1.07
CA VAL A 99 -10.61 -2.13 2.44
C VAL A 99 -12.02 -2.69 2.53
N PHE A 100 -12.35 -3.21 3.71
CA PHE A 100 -13.67 -3.73 4.02
C PHE A 100 -14.24 -2.91 5.17
N VAL A 101 -15.38 -2.28 4.94
CA VAL A 101 -16.07 -1.45 5.93
C VAL A 101 -17.43 -2.03 6.27
N HIS A 102 -17.96 -1.65 7.42
CA HIS A 102 -19.29 -2.07 7.84
C HIS A 102 -20.36 -1.48 6.89
N PRO A 103 -21.50 -2.16 6.63
CA PRO A 103 -22.52 -1.67 5.70
C PRO A 103 -23.11 -0.29 6.03
N LYS A 104 -23.02 0.13 7.30
CA LYS A 104 -23.46 1.46 7.77
C LYS A 104 -22.34 2.50 7.81
N ALA A 105 -21.19 2.19 7.23
CA ALA A 105 -20.07 3.11 7.21
C ALA A 105 -20.45 4.39 6.46
N THR A 106 -19.89 5.49 6.92
CA THR A 106 -19.94 6.78 6.24
C THR A 106 -18.87 6.87 5.15
N VAL A 107 -19.01 7.86 4.27
CA VAL A 107 -17.98 8.23 3.29
C VAL A 107 -16.67 8.59 4.00
N ALA A 108 -16.73 9.28 5.14
CA ALA A 108 -15.56 9.61 5.95
C ALA A 108 -14.82 8.37 6.46
N GLU A 109 -15.56 7.38 7.00
CA GLU A 109 -14.97 6.13 7.49
C GLU A 109 -14.33 5.31 6.37
N ALA A 110 -14.98 5.25 5.20
CA ALA A 110 -14.42 4.57 4.02
C ALA A 110 -13.14 5.27 3.52
N SER A 111 -13.18 6.59 3.39
CA SER A 111 -12.05 7.41 2.97
C SER A 111 -10.87 7.28 3.93
N LYS A 112 -11.15 7.31 5.23
CA LYS A 112 -10.15 7.10 6.28
C LYS A 112 -9.54 5.69 6.18
N ALA A 113 -10.35 4.65 6.04
CA ALA A 113 -9.86 3.29 5.93
C ALA A 113 -8.91 3.11 4.74
N VAL A 114 -9.26 3.66 3.57
CA VAL A 114 -8.39 3.61 2.37
C VAL A 114 -7.07 4.34 2.62
N LYS A 115 -7.12 5.57 3.16
CA LYS A 115 -5.92 6.37 3.45
C LYS A 115 -4.98 5.66 4.44
N GLU A 116 -5.55 5.14 5.53
CA GLU A 116 -4.79 4.41 6.57
C GLU A 116 -4.19 3.11 6.01
N ASP A 117 -4.93 2.38 5.18
CA ASP A 117 -4.45 1.15 4.55
C ASP A 117 -3.27 1.40 3.62
N ILE A 118 -3.32 2.45 2.78
CA ILE A 118 -2.22 2.84 1.89
C ILE A 118 -0.99 3.23 2.71
N ILE A 119 -1.15 4.09 3.72
CA ILE A 119 -0.05 4.55 4.58
C ILE A 119 0.61 3.36 5.29
N ARG A 120 -0.21 2.50 5.92
CA ARG A 120 0.28 1.33 6.66
C ARG A 120 0.97 0.34 5.73
N SER A 121 0.40 0.08 4.56
CA SER A 121 0.98 -0.83 3.57
C SER A 121 2.31 -0.31 3.05
N PHE A 122 2.40 0.97 2.70
CA PHE A 122 3.63 1.56 2.21
C PHE A 122 4.72 1.57 3.30
N ALA A 123 4.38 1.94 4.53
CA ALA A 123 5.30 1.92 5.66
C ALA A 123 5.87 0.51 5.91
N ALA A 124 5.00 -0.52 5.94
CA ALA A 124 5.42 -1.90 6.15
C ALA A 124 6.38 -2.40 5.06
N ARG A 125 6.11 -2.05 3.80
CA ARG A 125 6.97 -2.44 2.66
C ARG A 125 8.34 -1.79 2.74
N LEU A 126 8.39 -0.50 3.05
CA LEU A 126 9.66 0.19 3.27
C LEU A 126 10.39 -0.43 4.44
N GLU A 127 9.68 -0.76 5.52
CA GLU A 127 10.24 -1.38 6.72
C GLU A 127 10.90 -2.73 6.45
N MET A 128 10.13 -3.64 5.88
CA MET A 128 10.63 -4.96 5.45
C MET A 128 11.80 -4.83 4.48
N HIS A 129 11.76 -3.86 3.58
CA HIS A 129 12.84 -3.65 2.63
C HIS A 129 14.13 -3.15 3.29
N TRP A 130 14.08 -2.14 4.16
CA TRP A 130 15.32 -1.64 4.78
C TRP A 130 15.89 -2.60 5.83
N ASP A 131 15.06 -3.42 6.46
CA ASP A 131 15.50 -4.49 7.36
C ASP A 131 16.14 -5.66 6.59
N SER A 132 15.76 -5.90 5.33
CA SER A 132 16.34 -6.97 4.51
C SER A 132 17.69 -6.62 3.89
N LEU A 133 18.02 -5.31 3.79
CA LEU A 133 19.27 -4.87 3.17
C LEU A 133 20.47 -5.24 4.06
N VAL A 134 21.34 -6.09 3.52
CA VAL A 134 22.64 -6.41 4.13
C VAL A 134 23.72 -5.43 3.63
N GLU A 135 24.78 -5.22 4.40
CA GLU A 135 25.87 -4.28 4.04
C GLU A 135 26.53 -4.60 2.68
N GLU A 136 26.43 -5.85 2.22
CA GLU A 136 26.97 -6.33 0.93
C GLU A 136 26.10 -5.96 -0.29
N GLU A 137 24.83 -5.61 -0.11
CA GLU A 137 23.92 -5.15 -1.19
C GLU A 137 24.06 -3.65 -1.47
N ILE A 138 24.86 -2.95 -0.68
CA ILE A 138 25.34 -1.60 -1.02
C ILE A 138 26.37 -1.82 -2.12
N GLY A 139 25.94 -1.62 -3.36
CA GLY A 139 26.68 -1.95 -4.58
C GLY A 139 28.17 -1.64 -4.51
N SER A 140 28.95 -2.39 -5.30
CA SER A 140 30.39 -2.11 -5.44
C SER A 140 30.60 -0.62 -5.80
N PRO A 141 31.75 0.00 -5.47
CA PRO A 141 32.03 1.40 -5.81
C PRO A 141 31.88 1.76 -7.30
N GLU A 142 31.75 0.74 -8.16
CA GLU A 142 31.60 0.81 -9.62
C GLU A 142 30.12 0.84 -10.06
N GLU A 143 29.16 0.46 -9.20
CA GLU A 143 27.73 0.54 -9.48
C GLU A 143 27.20 1.96 -9.25
N THR A 144 26.87 2.65 -10.35
CA THR A 144 26.37 4.03 -10.34
C THR A 144 24.86 4.14 -10.15
N MET A 145 24.12 3.03 -10.28
CA MET A 145 22.67 2.96 -10.13
C MET A 145 22.30 1.61 -9.52
N VAL A 146 21.54 1.63 -8.42
CA VAL A 146 21.01 0.43 -7.76
C VAL A 146 19.49 0.50 -7.82
N VAL A 147 18.86 -0.59 -8.27
CA VAL A 147 17.40 -0.74 -8.35
C VAL A 147 16.96 -1.68 -7.26
N HIS A 148 15.99 -1.23 -6.46
CA HIS A 148 15.43 -2.01 -5.38
C HIS A 148 13.95 -2.27 -5.61
N GLU A 149 13.54 -3.51 -5.32
CA GLU A 149 12.15 -3.94 -5.39
C GLU A 149 11.65 -4.21 -3.96
N PRO A 150 10.88 -3.29 -3.34
CA PRO A 150 10.30 -3.55 -2.03
C PRO A 150 9.22 -4.66 -2.13
N PRO A 151 8.99 -5.43 -1.05
CA PRO A 151 8.01 -6.53 -1.06
C PRO A 151 6.67 -6.10 -1.63
N ARG A 152 6.08 -6.94 -2.49
CA ARG A 152 4.79 -6.68 -3.15
C ARG A 152 3.67 -7.25 -2.33
N ARG A 153 2.63 -6.46 -2.10
CA ARG A 153 1.48 -6.91 -1.32
C ARG A 153 0.71 -8.00 -2.08
N VAL A 154 0.13 -8.94 -1.35
CA VAL A 154 -0.89 -9.88 -1.81
C VAL A 154 -2.12 -9.85 -0.89
N LEU A 155 -3.29 -10.23 -1.39
CA LEU A 155 -4.50 -10.37 -0.58
C LEU A 155 -5.00 -11.81 -0.58
N ILE A 156 -5.20 -12.36 0.62
CA ILE A 156 -5.56 -13.75 0.85
C ILE A 156 -7.00 -13.77 1.38
N PRO A 157 -7.99 -14.19 0.58
CA PRO A 157 -9.37 -14.27 1.02
C PRO A 157 -9.55 -15.36 2.07
N LEU A 158 -10.37 -15.08 3.10
CA LEU A 158 -10.64 -16.06 4.15
C LEU A 158 -11.85 -16.93 3.79
N PRO A 159 -11.82 -18.27 3.99
CA PRO A 159 -12.90 -19.17 3.57
C PRO A 159 -14.27 -18.88 4.18
N TYR A 160 -14.31 -18.27 5.37
CA TYR A 160 -15.53 -18.02 6.14
C TYR A 160 -15.80 -16.53 6.37
N SER A 161 -15.08 -15.65 5.67
CA SER A 161 -15.25 -14.21 5.81
C SER A 161 -15.22 -13.53 4.45
N LYS A 162 -15.88 -12.37 4.38
CA LYS A 162 -15.85 -11.51 3.20
C LYS A 162 -14.58 -10.67 3.13
N VAL A 163 -13.77 -10.66 4.19
CA VAL A 163 -12.52 -9.91 4.26
C VAL A 163 -11.35 -10.74 3.76
N ALA A 164 -10.30 -10.05 3.32
CA ALA A 164 -9.02 -10.64 2.97
C ALA A 164 -7.94 -10.14 3.92
N LEU A 165 -6.94 -10.99 4.17
CA LEU A 165 -5.71 -10.61 4.85
C LEU A 165 -4.68 -10.13 3.86
N SER A 166 -3.77 -9.27 4.31
CA SER A 166 -2.62 -8.84 3.52
C SER A 166 -1.40 -9.60 3.96
N ASP A 167 -0.61 -10.03 2.98
CA ASP A 167 0.77 -10.48 3.18
C ASP A 167 1.67 -9.78 2.15
N TYR A 168 2.98 -9.90 2.27
CA TYR A 168 3.94 -9.26 1.36
C TYR A 168 4.96 -10.28 0.86
N LEU A 169 5.12 -10.34 -0.46
CA LEU A 169 6.04 -11.22 -1.14
C LEU A 169 7.32 -10.47 -1.51
N PHE A 170 8.47 -10.97 -1.07
CA PHE A 170 9.77 -10.50 -1.53
C PHE A 170 9.98 -10.82 -3.03
N PRO A 171 10.92 -10.14 -3.70
CA PRO A 171 11.29 -10.46 -5.07
C PRO A 171 11.64 -11.95 -5.23
N GLY A 172 11.01 -12.61 -6.20
CA GLY A 172 11.16 -14.05 -6.45
C GLY A 172 10.19 -14.96 -5.68
N GLU A 173 9.47 -14.46 -4.66
CA GLU A 173 8.48 -15.24 -3.93
C GLU A 173 7.15 -15.38 -4.71
N GLY A 174 6.50 -16.53 -4.54
CA GLY A 174 5.21 -16.83 -5.10
C GLY A 174 4.07 -16.73 -4.07
N PRO A 175 2.82 -16.94 -4.49
CA PRO A 175 1.69 -16.94 -3.56
C PRO A 175 1.75 -18.12 -2.56
N SER A 176 2.48 -19.19 -2.86
CA SER A 176 2.71 -20.33 -1.96
C SER A 176 3.32 -19.92 -0.62
N GLU A 177 4.28 -19.00 -0.64
CA GLU A 177 5.02 -18.51 0.53
C GLU A 177 4.07 -17.81 1.49
N ALA A 178 3.20 -16.95 0.96
CA ALA A 178 2.17 -16.28 1.75
C ALA A 178 1.10 -17.25 2.30
N LEU A 179 0.81 -18.36 1.60
CA LEU A 179 -0.10 -19.39 2.12
C LEU A 179 0.51 -20.19 3.26
N VAL A 180 1.83 -20.44 3.23
CA VAL A 180 2.54 -21.06 4.36
C VAL A 180 2.50 -20.13 5.57
N SER A 181 2.82 -18.85 5.38
CA SER A 181 2.73 -17.81 6.41
C SER A 181 1.35 -17.76 7.08
N ILE A 182 0.27 -17.71 6.30
CA ILE A 182 -1.11 -17.69 6.84
C ILE A 182 -1.49 -19.00 7.54
N LEU A 183 -1.06 -20.15 7.01
CA LEU A 183 -1.31 -21.43 7.65
C LEU A 183 -0.64 -21.50 9.02
N ASP A 184 0.59 -21.03 9.13
CA ASP A 184 1.36 -21.06 10.37
C ASP A 184 0.83 -20.04 11.39
N LEU A 185 0.41 -18.85 10.94
CA LEU A 185 -0.03 -17.77 11.82
C LEU A 185 -1.45 -17.99 12.38
N ILE A 186 -2.38 -18.45 11.54
CA ILE A 186 -3.81 -18.53 11.89
C ILE A 186 -4.49 -19.86 11.56
N GLY A 187 -3.76 -20.84 11.03
CA GLY A 187 -4.28 -22.19 10.77
C GLY A 187 -5.23 -22.29 9.57
N VAL A 188 -5.25 -21.28 8.68
CA VAL A 188 -6.19 -21.23 7.56
C VAL A 188 -5.55 -21.78 6.29
N LYS A 189 -6.26 -22.70 5.61
CA LYS A 189 -5.87 -23.21 4.30
C LYS A 189 -6.68 -22.54 3.21
N VAL A 190 -6.00 -21.95 2.24
CA VAL A 190 -6.60 -21.29 1.07
C VAL A 190 -5.93 -21.85 -0.19
N SER A 191 -6.68 -21.92 -1.29
CA SER A 191 -6.13 -22.32 -2.58
C SER A 191 -5.29 -21.18 -3.16
N GLU A 192 -4.15 -21.51 -3.76
CA GLU A 192 -3.26 -20.52 -4.40
C GLU A 192 -3.95 -19.69 -5.48
N SER A 193 -4.88 -20.30 -6.22
CA SER A 193 -5.66 -19.61 -7.26
C SER A 193 -6.62 -18.55 -6.72
N ALA A 194 -6.91 -18.56 -5.41
CA ALA A 194 -7.75 -17.57 -4.76
C ALA A 194 -6.97 -16.34 -4.28
N VAL A 195 -5.62 -16.39 -4.27
CA VAL A 195 -4.79 -15.26 -3.84
C VAL A 195 -4.87 -14.15 -4.89
N TYR A 196 -5.32 -12.97 -4.47
CA TYR A 196 -5.27 -11.79 -5.33
C TYR A 196 -3.85 -11.25 -5.31
N LYS A 197 -3.17 -11.36 -6.45
CA LYS A 197 -1.78 -10.92 -6.65
C LYS A 197 -1.63 -9.81 -7.69
N ASP A 198 -2.61 -9.64 -8.58
CA ASP A 198 -2.50 -8.74 -9.74
C ASP A 198 -3.12 -7.35 -9.48
N PHE A 199 -3.04 -6.84 -8.26
CA PHE A 199 -3.58 -5.51 -7.93
C PHE A 199 -2.54 -4.38 -7.98
N GLU A 200 -1.24 -4.72 -7.96
CA GLU A 200 -0.13 -3.80 -8.26
C GLU A 200 0.64 -4.36 -9.46
N GLY A 201 1.03 -3.49 -10.38
CA GLY A 201 1.88 -3.87 -11.52
C GLY A 201 3.25 -4.37 -11.06
N GLN A 202 3.89 -5.22 -11.87
CA GLN A 202 5.30 -5.50 -11.66
C GLN A 202 6.15 -4.27 -12.01
N PRO A 203 7.32 -4.09 -11.38
CA PRO A 203 8.24 -3.04 -11.78
C PRO A 203 8.59 -3.16 -13.26
N ASP A 204 8.34 -2.12 -14.05
CA ASP A 204 8.78 -2.05 -15.44
C ASP A 204 10.10 -1.26 -15.49
N GLN A 205 11.18 -1.91 -15.92
CA GLN A 205 12.48 -1.25 -16.05
C GLN A 205 12.43 -0.09 -17.05
N SER A 206 11.51 -0.09 -18.01
CA SER A 206 11.35 1.02 -18.95
C SER A 206 10.85 2.31 -18.26
N ASP A 207 10.04 2.20 -17.20
CA ASP A 207 9.63 3.35 -16.38
C ASP A 207 10.83 3.99 -15.68
N LEU A 208 11.86 3.20 -15.37
CA LEU A 208 13.08 3.69 -14.73
C LEU A 208 13.93 4.54 -15.69
N TYR A 209 14.08 4.12 -16.94
CA TYR A 209 14.84 4.85 -17.96
C TYR A 209 14.15 6.15 -18.39
N ASN A 210 12.84 6.27 -18.20
CA ASN A 210 12.08 7.50 -18.47
C ASN A 210 12.21 8.56 -17.34
N LEU A 211 12.80 8.19 -16.20
CA LEU A 211 13.03 9.10 -15.07
C LEU A 211 14.39 9.81 -15.11
N THR A 212 15.28 9.42 -16.03
CA THR A 212 16.57 10.06 -16.34
C THR A 212 16.46 10.97 -17.55
#